data_AF-A0A7U4E428-F1
#
_entry.id   AF-A0A7U4E428-F1
#
_cell.length_a   1.000
_cell.length_b   1.000
_cell.length_c   1.000
_cell.angle_alpha   90.00
_cell.angle_beta   90.00
_cell.angle_gamma   90.00
#
_symmetry.space_group_name_H-M   'P 1'
#
loop_
_entity.id
_entity.type
_entity.pdbx_description
1 polymer ?
#
loop_
_entity_poly.entity_id
_entity_poly.type
_entity_poly.pdbx_seq_one_letter_code
_entity_poly.pdbx_strand_id
1 'polypeptide(L)'
;MNFFPPFMVAFFLLPFVQKFLQTKERLPEWDQRLKYARFGAFGVLAVEVVADTNFISPPVFFLLLAAAAVPAYLLRAEVSNARLLLWMIVPLGVAYLLDNLAEFWVPAFYKKYDNFFGSLKGIAMTASFILAILARNQQKTFDKALKEERLKREQEAEANRILELKKLDLESQVAARTAEILQQKEELQHALDNLKATQEQLIQSEKLASLGELTAGIAHEIQNPLNFVNNFSEVSVELLDELKQERAREQGKRDEGLEEEILNDLVQNLQKINYHGKRASGIVTGMLQHSRASTGVKELTDLNALADEYLRLSYHGLRAKDKSFNAHLVTDFDPDLPKINVIPQDLGRVLLNLINNALYAVQKRSQSDGTNYKPTVWVISKKNDDQLTISVKDNGTGIPEELQSKIFQPFFTTKPTGQGTGLGLSLAYDIVTKGHGGELEMNSKEGEGTTFVVRLPIT
;
A
#
# COMPACT_ATOMS: atom_id res chain seq x y z
N MET A 1 -10.15 89.54 44.52
CA MET A 1 -9.58 89.33 43.17
C MET A 1 -10.66 88.69 42.29
N ASN A 2 -11.56 89.50 41.74
CA ASN A 2 -12.70 88.99 40.95
C ASN A 2 -12.32 88.60 39.51
N PHE A 3 -11.10 88.94 39.07
CA PHE A 3 -10.56 88.62 37.75
C PHE A 3 -10.05 87.17 37.61
N PHE A 4 -9.84 86.45 38.71
CA PHE A 4 -9.23 85.11 38.69
C PHE A 4 -10.13 84.02 38.04
N PRO A 5 -11.44 83.94 38.32
CA PRO A 5 -12.33 82.98 37.66
C PRO A 5 -12.44 83.12 36.12
N PRO A 6 -12.70 84.30 35.54
CA PRO A 6 -12.73 84.45 34.08
C PRO A 6 -11.36 84.18 33.45
N PHE A 7 -10.27 84.52 34.14
CA PHE A 7 -8.91 84.16 33.71
C PHE A 7 -8.73 82.63 33.62
N MET A 8 -9.15 81.88 34.65
CA MET A 8 -9.06 80.41 34.65
C MET A 8 -9.88 79.77 33.54
N VAL A 9 -11.08 80.29 33.26
CA VAL A 9 -11.92 79.81 32.16
C VAL A 9 -11.27 80.09 30.80
N ALA A 10 -10.78 81.32 30.57
CA ALA A 10 -10.09 81.67 29.33
C ALA A 10 -8.79 80.88 29.13
N PHE A 11 -8.01 80.68 30.19
CA PHE A 11 -6.70 80.04 30.11
C PHE A 11 -6.76 78.51 30.05
N PHE A 12 -7.64 77.87 30.82
CA PHE A 12 -7.70 76.41 30.93
C PHE A 12 -8.91 75.81 30.22
N LEU A 13 -10.11 76.35 30.45
CA LEU A 13 -11.36 75.72 30.00
C LEU A 13 -11.53 75.80 28.48
N LEU A 14 -11.35 76.99 27.89
CA LEU A 14 -11.54 77.16 26.44
C LEU A 14 -10.57 76.30 25.61
N PRO A 15 -9.24 76.29 25.89
CA PRO A 15 -8.32 75.40 25.17
C PRO A 15 -8.61 73.92 25.42
N PHE A 16 -9.07 73.56 26.63
CA PHE A 16 -9.49 72.20 26.92
C PHE A 16 -10.70 71.80 26.07
N VAL A 17 -11.73 72.63 25.98
CA VAL A 17 -12.93 72.39 25.15
C VAL A 17 -12.55 72.26 23.68
N GLN A 18 -11.69 73.15 23.15
CA GLN A 18 -11.23 73.08 21.76
C GLN A 18 -10.55 71.74 21.45
N LYS A 19 -9.65 71.32 22.32
CA LYS A 19 -8.91 70.06 22.16
C LYS A 19 -9.79 68.84 22.38
N PHE A 20 -10.69 68.90 23.36
CA PHE A 20 -11.56 67.78 23.76
C PHE A 20 -12.61 67.50 22.70
N LEU A 21 -13.25 68.54 22.16
CA LEU A 21 -14.25 68.41 21.11
C LEU A 21 -13.64 68.29 19.71
N GLN A 22 -12.32 68.42 19.58
CA GLN A 22 -11.63 68.50 18.29
C GLN A 22 -12.30 69.57 17.40
N THR A 23 -12.57 70.75 17.95
CA THR A 23 -13.34 71.81 17.27
C THR A 23 -12.74 72.18 15.92
N LYS A 24 -11.42 72.09 15.75
CA LYS A 24 -10.77 72.32 14.45
C LYS A 24 -11.28 71.43 13.31
N GLU A 25 -11.61 70.17 13.61
CA GLU A 25 -12.07 69.18 12.62
C GLU A 25 -13.60 69.15 12.54
N ARG A 26 -14.28 69.28 13.68
CA ARG A 26 -15.74 69.08 13.78
C ARG A 26 -16.56 70.37 13.70
N LEU A 27 -16.02 71.50 14.16
CA LEU A 27 -16.68 72.82 14.17
C LEU A 27 -15.67 73.96 13.93
N PRO A 28 -15.09 74.07 12.72
CA PRO A 28 -13.97 74.98 12.44
C PRO A 28 -14.30 76.46 12.69
N GLU A 29 -15.55 76.88 12.43
CA GLU A 29 -16.00 78.25 12.74
C GLU A 29 -15.99 78.56 14.24
N TRP A 30 -16.40 77.60 15.07
CA TRP A 30 -16.38 77.75 16.53
C TRP A 30 -14.96 77.68 17.10
N ASP A 31 -14.05 76.93 16.48
CA ASP A 31 -12.64 76.90 16.89
C ASP A 31 -12.03 78.30 16.87
N GLN A 32 -12.29 79.08 15.81
CA GLN A 32 -11.83 80.47 15.69
C GLN A 32 -12.52 81.39 16.70
N ARG A 33 -13.85 81.29 16.84
CA ARG A 33 -14.62 82.08 17.82
C ARG A 33 -14.13 81.87 19.25
N LEU A 34 -13.79 80.65 19.63
CA LEU A 34 -13.23 80.32 20.94
C LEU A 34 -11.83 80.94 21.16
N LYS A 35 -10.97 81.00 20.12
CA LYS A 35 -9.68 81.70 20.20
C LYS A 35 -9.88 83.19 20.41
N TYR A 36 -10.77 83.82 19.65
CA TYR A 36 -11.06 85.24 19.80
C TYR A 36 -11.68 85.56 21.16
N ALA A 37 -12.61 84.74 21.65
CA ALA A 37 -13.18 84.88 22.98
C ALA A 37 -12.09 84.82 24.07
N ARG A 38 -11.11 83.91 23.94
CA ARG A 38 -9.98 83.81 24.86
C ARG A 38 -9.09 85.05 24.86
N PHE A 39 -8.65 85.51 23.69
CA PHE A 39 -7.79 86.70 23.60
C PHE A 39 -8.53 87.97 24.02
N GLY A 40 -9.80 88.10 23.63
CA GLY A 40 -10.68 89.18 24.07
C GLY A 40 -10.82 89.20 25.58
N ALA A 41 -11.03 88.04 26.22
CA ALA A 41 -11.08 87.96 27.68
C ALA A 41 -9.79 88.42 28.35
N PHE A 42 -8.61 88.02 27.86
CA PHE A 42 -7.35 88.52 28.44
C PHE A 42 -7.20 90.04 28.31
N GLY A 43 -7.59 90.61 27.17
CA GLY A 43 -7.57 92.06 26.98
C GLY A 43 -8.50 92.78 27.96
N VAL A 44 -9.73 92.30 28.09
CA VAL A 44 -10.75 92.88 28.99
C VAL A 44 -10.33 92.75 30.46
N LEU A 45 -9.79 91.60 30.87
CA LEU A 45 -9.30 91.40 32.25
C LEU A 45 -8.07 92.26 32.56
N ALA A 46 -7.18 92.48 31.58
CA ALA A 46 -6.04 93.38 31.76
C ALA A 46 -6.49 94.84 32.01
N VAL A 47 -7.52 95.29 31.29
CA VAL A 47 -8.12 96.62 31.51
C VAL A 47 -8.74 96.72 32.90
N GLU A 48 -9.45 95.70 33.35
CA GLU A 48 -10.06 95.67 34.68
C GLU A 48 -9.03 95.76 35.81
N VAL A 49 -7.91 95.04 35.68
CA VAL A 49 -6.79 95.09 36.64
C VAL A 49 -6.14 96.48 36.68
N VAL A 50 -5.98 97.14 35.52
CA VAL A 50 -5.38 98.48 35.44
C VAL A 50 -6.34 99.56 35.97
N ALA A 51 -7.64 99.42 35.72
CA ALA A 51 -8.66 100.39 36.11
C ALA A 51 -9.15 100.23 37.57
N ASP A 52 -8.73 99.17 38.28
CA ASP A 52 -9.17 98.79 39.63
C ASP A 52 -10.71 98.78 39.79
N THR A 53 -11.39 98.26 38.78
CA THR A 53 -12.86 98.07 38.78
C THR A 53 -13.18 96.59 38.94
N ASN A 54 -14.38 96.24 39.44
CA ASN A 54 -14.82 94.84 39.59
C ASN A 54 -16.11 94.52 38.82
N PHE A 55 -16.58 95.46 37.98
CA PHE A 55 -17.88 95.35 37.29
C PHE A 55 -17.81 94.50 36.02
N ILE A 56 -16.61 94.29 35.47
CA ILE A 56 -16.43 93.70 34.14
C ILE A 56 -16.26 92.17 34.22
N SER A 57 -15.63 91.66 35.28
CA SER A 57 -15.34 90.23 35.46
C SER A 57 -16.56 89.29 35.45
N PRO A 58 -17.68 89.58 36.17
CA PRO A 58 -18.83 88.67 36.20
C PRO A 58 -19.48 88.41 34.83
N PRO A 59 -19.85 89.43 34.02
CA PRO A 59 -20.46 89.18 32.72
C PRO A 59 -19.49 88.48 31.74
N VAL A 60 -18.19 88.82 31.79
CA VAL A 60 -17.17 88.14 30.98
C VAL A 60 -17.07 86.66 31.35
N PHE A 61 -17.14 86.30 32.62
CA PHE A 61 -17.10 84.90 33.07
C PHE A 61 -18.26 84.07 32.47
N PHE A 62 -19.50 84.56 32.52
CA PHE A 62 -20.64 83.85 31.94
C PHE A 62 -20.56 83.76 30.42
N LEU A 63 -20.09 84.81 29.74
CA LEU A 63 -19.87 84.76 28.29
C LEU A 63 -18.85 83.68 27.91
N LEU A 64 -17.79 83.52 28.68
CA LEU A 64 -16.78 82.48 28.44
C LEU A 64 -17.32 81.07 28.74
N LEU A 65 -18.12 80.89 29.79
CA LEU A 65 -18.79 79.61 30.04
C LEU A 65 -19.80 79.26 28.94
N ALA A 66 -20.54 80.24 28.42
CA ALA A 66 -21.44 80.04 27.29
C ALA A 66 -20.66 79.68 26.01
N ALA A 67 -19.55 80.37 25.74
CA ALA A 67 -18.65 80.05 24.64
C ALA A 67 -18.11 78.60 24.73
N ALA A 68 -17.84 78.11 25.94
CA ALA A 68 -17.45 76.73 26.19
C ALA A 68 -18.61 75.73 26.02
N ALA A 69 -19.82 76.07 26.49
CA ALA A 69 -20.96 75.17 26.54
C ALA A 69 -21.63 74.95 25.17
N VAL A 70 -21.69 75.98 24.32
CA VAL A 70 -22.41 75.91 23.03
C VAL A 70 -21.82 74.85 22.10
N PRO A 71 -20.50 74.79 21.83
CA PRO A 71 -19.92 73.72 21.02
C PRO A 71 -20.14 72.34 21.61
N ALA A 72 -20.09 72.21 22.95
CA ALA A 72 -20.36 70.95 23.64
C ALA A 72 -21.82 70.50 23.46
N TYR A 73 -22.77 71.43 23.47
CA TYR A 73 -24.18 71.14 23.23
C TYR A 73 -24.47 70.76 21.78
N LEU A 74 -23.87 71.47 20.82
CA LEU A 74 -24.02 71.18 19.39
C LEU A 74 -23.50 69.77 19.06
N LEU A 75 -22.36 69.40 19.63
CA LEU A 75 -21.71 68.11 19.40
C LEU A 75 -22.22 66.99 20.31
N ARG A 76 -23.28 67.20 21.10
CA ARG A 76 -23.74 66.22 22.10
C ARG A 76 -24.20 64.88 21.52
N ALA A 77 -24.64 64.88 20.26
CA ALA A 77 -25.12 63.69 19.55
C ALA A 77 -24.00 62.98 18.77
N GLU A 78 -23.06 63.74 18.20
CA GLU A 78 -21.94 63.23 17.40
C GLU A 78 -20.77 62.77 18.26
N VAL A 79 -20.61 63.36 19.43
CA VAL A 79 -19.50 63.09 20.34
C VAL A 79 -20.07 62.57 21.64
N SER A 80 -19.97 61.26 21.85
CA SER A 80 -20.53 60.56 23.01
C SER A 80 -20.14 61.22 24.34
N ASN A 81 -18.94 61.80 24.40
CA ASN A 81 -18.36 62.41 25.58
C ASN A 81 -18.57 63.94 25.69
N ALA A 82 -19.18 64.61 24.70
CA ALA A 82 -19.43 66.05 24.76
C ALA A 82 -20.42 66.42 25.88
N ARG A 83 -21.33 65.51 26.24
CA ARG A 83 -22.20 65.66 27.41
C ARG A 83 -21.41 65.85 28.71
N LEU A 84 -20.24 65.22 28.85
CA LEU A 84 -19.39 65.36 30.04
C LEU A 84 -18.84 66.79 30.21
N LEU A 85 -18.62 67.52 29.12
CA LEU A 85 -18.23 68.94 29.20
C LEU A 85 -19.36 69.80 29.74
N LEU A 86 -20.61 69.50 29.39
CA LEU A 86 -21.77 70.22 29.94
C LEU A 86 -21.90 69.96 31.44
N TRP A 87 -21.71 68.72 31.89
CA TRP A 87 -21.66 68.37 33.32
C TRP A 87 -20.52 69.07 34.07
N MET A 88 -19.42 69.40 33.39
CA MET A 88 -18.32 70.19 33.95
C MET A 88 -18.66 71.68 34.03
N ILE A 89 -19.32 72.25 33.01
CA ILE A 89 -19.52 73.71 32.88
C ILE A 89 -20.73 74.20 33.69
N VAL A 90 -21.83 73.44 33.66
CA VAL A 90 -23.12 73.87 34.24
C VAL A 90 -23.05 74.10 35.76
N PRO A 91 -22.50 73.19 36.59
CA PRO A 91 -22.45 73.39 38.04
C PRO A 91 -21.61 74.62 38.43
N LEU A 92 -20.51 74.85 37.70
CA LEU A 92 -19.66 76.02 37.89
C LEU A 92 -20.42 77.32 37.55
N GLY A 93 -21.13 77.35 36.41
CA GLY A 93 -21.97 78.49 36.04
C GLY A 93 -23.08 78.76 37.06
N VAL A 94 -23.78 77.72 37.53
CA VAL A 94 -24.85 77.87 38.52
C VAL A 94 -24.33 78.38 39.85
N ALA A 95 -23.20 77.86 40.35
CA ALA A 95 -22.61 78.30 41.61
C ALA A 95 -22.25 79.80 41.59
N TYR A 96 -21.62 80.26 40.51
CA TYR A 96 -21.28 81.68 40.34
C TYR A 96 -22.51 82.55 40.07
N LEU A 97 -23.55 82.02 39.43
CA LEU A 97 -24.80 82.77 39.21
C LEU A 97 -25.51 83.03 40.54
N LEU A 98 -25.63 82.02 41.38
CA LEU A 98 -26.24 82.14 42.71
C LEU A 98 -25.47 83.12 43.59
N ASP A 99 -24.14 83.10 43.53
CA ASP A 99 -23.24 84.02 44.22
C ASP A 99 -23.50 85.48 43.81
N ASN A 100 -23.45 85.79 42.51
CA ASN A 100 -23.70 87.14 41.99
C ASN A 100 -25.14 87.62 42.27
N LEU A 101 -26.14 86.74 42.15
CA LEU A 101 -27.53 87.09 42.46
C LEU A 101 -27.73 87.39 43.95
N ALA A 102 -27.10 86.62 44.83
CA ALA A 102 -27.19 86.83 46.27
C ALA A 102 -26.51 88.16 46.67
N GLU A 103 -25.34 88.46 46.11
CA GLU A 103 -24.63 89.73 46.32
C GLU A 103 -25.46 90.95 45.89
N PHE A 104 -26.11 90.86 44.73
CA PHE A 104 -26.89 91.97 44.16
C PHE A 104 -28.24 92.19 44.86
N TRP A 105 -29.04 91.13 45.05
CA TRP A 105 -30.44 91.24 45.50
C TRP A 105 -30.60 91.24 47.01
N VAL A 106 -29.71 90.56 47.74
CA VAL A 106 -29.82 90.44 49.21
C VAL A 106 -28.45 90.68 49.89
N PRO A 107 -27.89 91.90 49.82
CA PRO A 107 -26.51 92.17 50.26
C PRO A 107 -26.27 91.84 51.74
N ALA A 108 -27.28 92.07 52.60
CA ALA A 108 -27.20 91.77 54.03
C ALA A 108 -27.11 90.26 54.30
N PHE A 109 -27.78 89.43 53.49
CA PHE A 109 -27.70 87.97 53.56
C PHE A 109 -26.36 87.48 53.01
N TYR A 110 -25.95 88.01 51.86
CA TYR A 110 -24.67 87.67 51.25
C TYR A 110 -23.51 87.93 52.20
N LYS A 111 -23.44 89.12 52.81
CA LYS A 111 -22.38 89.47 53.77
C LYS A 111 -22.37 88.57 55.01
N LYS A 112 -23.52 88.05 55.44
CA LYS A 112 -23.63 87.09 56.56
C LYS A 112 -23.13 85.69 56.18
N TYR A 113 -23.28 85.29 54.91
CA TYR A 113 -23.00 83.93 54.42
C TYR A 113 -21.95 83.88 53.32
N ASP A 114 -21.07 84.88 53.20
CA ASP A 114 -20.03 84.97 52.16
C ASP A 114 -19.15 83.70 52.09
N ASN A 115 -18.80 83.14 53.26
CA ASN A 115 -18.06 81.87 53.36
C ASN A 115 -18.78 80.67 52.72
N PHE A 116 -20.11 80.63 52.76
CA PHE A 116 -20.90 79.56 52.15
C PHE A 116 -20.83 79.63 50.62
N PHE A 117 -20.99 80.81 50.04
CA PHE A 117 -20.90 80.99 48.59
C PHE A 117 -19.47 80.78 48.08
N GLY A 118 -18.45 81.21 48.85
CA GLY A 118 -17.05 80.86 48.59
C GLY A 118 -16.81 79.35 48.55
N SER A 119 -17.36 78.61 49.52
CA SER A 119 -17.27 77.14 49.59
C SER A 119 -18.00 76.46 48.42
N LEU A 120 -19.18 76.95 48.04
CA LEU A 120 -19.97 76.45 46.92
C LEU A 120 -19.21 76.57 45.60
N LYS A 121 -18.59 77.73 45.35
CA LYS A 121 -17.73 77.96 44.16
C LYS A 121 -16.51 77.03 44.16
N GLY A 122 -15.90 76.79 45.32
CA GLY A 122 -14.79 75.84 45.48
C GLY A 122 -15.18 74.39 45.17
N ILE A 123 -16.33 73.93 45.69
CA ILE A 123 -16.86 72.58 45.42
C ILE A 123 -17.20 72.43 43.93
N ALA A 124 -17.86 73.42 43.33
CA ALA A 124 -18.17 73.38 41.90
C ALA A 124 -16.90 73.29 41.04
N MET A 125 -15.86 74.08 41.35
CA MET A 125 -14.59 74.05 40.63
C MET A 125 -13.87 72.70 40.75
N THR A 126 -13.83 72.11 41.95
CA THR A 126 -13.20 70.78 42.16
C THR A 126 -13.97 69.67 41.43
N ALA A 127 -15.31 69.67 41.47
CA ALA A 127 -16.13 68.72 40.74
C ALA A 127 -15.92 68.82 39.21
N SER A 128 -15.92 70.05 38.67
CA SER A 128 -15.62 70.31 37.26
C SER A 128 -14.23 69.78 36.86
N PHE A 129 -13.21 69.99 37.70
CA PHE A 129 -11.86 69.51 37.44
C PHE A 129 -11.76 67.98 37.43
N ILE A 130 -12.40 67.29 38.37
CA ILE A 130 -12.46 65.82 38.43
C ILE A 130 -13.14 65.25 37.19
N LEU A 131 -14.29 65.82 36.79
CA LEU A 131 -15.01 65.39 35.59
C LEU A 131 -14.19 65.56 34.30
N ALA A 132 -13.41 66.63 34.19
CA ALA A 132 -12.51 66.85 33.05
C ALA A 132 -11.45 65.75 32.92
N ILE A 133 -10.87 65.31 34.05
CA ILE A 133 -9.88 64.23 34.09
C ILE A 133 -10.51 62.90 33.65
N LEU A 134 -11.69 62.58 34.18
CA LEU A 134 -12.41 61.35 33.82
C LEU A 134 -12.74 61.30 32.33
N ALA A 135 -13.26 62.40 31.78
CA ALA A 135 -13.60 62.51 30.37
C ALA A 135 -12.36 62.32 29.46
N ARG A 136 -11.22 62.92 29.85
CA ARG A 136 -9.96 62.77 29.11
C ARG A 136 -9.45 61.32 29.13
N ASN A 137 -9.62 60.61 30.24
CA ASN A 137 -9.19 59.22 30.36
C ASN A 137 -10.05 58.27 29.52
N GLN A 138 -11.38 58.45 29.50
CA GLN A 138 -12.29 57.64 28.68
C GLN A 138 -12.04 57.80 27.17
N GLN A 139 -11.72 59.01 26.70
CA GLN A 139 -11.42 59.21 25.28
C GLN A 139 -10.16 58.45 24.85
N LYS A 140 -9.11 58.49 25.69
CA LYS A 140 -7.87 57.76 25.41
C LYS A 140 -8.09 56.25 25.31
N THR A 141 -8.93 55.69 26.16
CA THR A 141 -9.24 54.24 26.13
C THR A 141 -9.99 53.85 24.86
N PHE A 142 -10.93 54.68 24.42
CA PHE A 142 -11.68 54.44 23.19
C PHE A 142 -10.79 54.52 21.95
N ASP A 143 -9.96 55.57 21.84
CA ASP A 143 -9.05 55.74 20.71
C ASP A 143 -8.02 54.58 20.64
N LYS A 144 -7.59 54.06 21.79
CA LYS A 144 -6.72 52.88 21.86
C LYS A 144 -7.43 51.61 21.35
N ALA A 145 -8.65 51.36 21.81
CA ALA A 145 -9.44 50.20 21.38
C ALA A 145 -9.70 50.20 19.87
N LEU A 146 -10.04 51.35 19.29
CA LEU A 146 -10.27 51.48 17.85
C LEU A 146 -9.02 51.20 17.02
N LYS A 147 -7.84 51.63 17.49
CA LYS A 147 -6.56 51.34 16.82
C LYS A 147 -6.22 49.85 16.89
N GLU A 148 -6.44 49.22 18.04
CA GLU A 148 -6.22 47.77 18.20
C GLU A 148 -7.15 46.95 17.29
N GLU A 149 -8.42 47.34 17.16
CA GLU A 149 -9.36 46.66 16.26
C GLU A 149 -8.97 46.80 14.79
N ARG A 150 -8.55 48.00 14.36
CA ARG A 150 -8.06 48.22 12.97
C ARG A 150 -6.84 47.37 12.67
N LEU A 151 -5.87 47.34 13.58
CA LEU A 151 -4.66 46.53 13.41
C LEU A 151 -5.00 45.04 13.32
N LYS A 152 -5.94 44.55 14.14
CA LYS A 152 -6.41 43.15 14.06
C LYS A 152 -7.04 42.85 12.70
N ARG A 153 -7.91 43.72 12.19
CA ARG A 153 -8.53 43.52 10.86
C ARG A 153 -7.51 43.51 9.73
N GLU A 154 -6.49 44.37 9.80
CA GLU A 154 -5.39 44.39 8.82
C GLU A 154 -4.58 43.09 8.88
N GLN A 155 -4.24 42.61 10.08
CA GLN A 155 -3.55 41.34 10.28
C GLN A 155 -4.37 40.13 9.79
N GLU A 156 -5.68 40.11 10.06
CA GLU A 156 -6.58 39.06 9.57
C GLU A 156 -6.67 39.08 8.04
N ALA A 157 -6.78 40.26 7.42
CA ALA A 157 -6.79 40.38 5.97
C ALA A 157 -5.48 39.91 5.32
N GLU A 158 -4.34 40.24 5.92
CA GLU A 158 -3.03 39.79 5.47
C GLU A 158 -2.87 38.27 5.63
N ALA A 159 -3.26 37.72 6.79
CA ALA A 159 -3.24 36.28 7.04
C ALA A 159 -4.10 35.50 6.05
N ASN A 160 -5.31 36.00 5.75
CA ASN A 160 -6.20 35.39 4.77
C ASN A 160 -5.60 35.42 3.35
N ARG A 161 -4.93 36.50 2.97
CA ARG A 161 -4.26 36.60 1.66
C ARG A 161 -3.09 35.62 1.54
N ILE A 162 -2.29 35.48 2.60
CA ILE A 162 -1.20 34.49 2.64
C ILE A 162 -1.76 33.07 2.56
N LEU A 163 -2.87 32.80 3.27
CA LEU A 163 -3.53 31.50 3.25
C LEU A 163 -4.04 31.15 1.84
N GLU A 164 -4.65 32.11 1.14
CA GLU A 164 -5.14 31.92 -0.23
C GLU A 164 -3.99 31.62 -1.21
N LEU A 165 -2.89 32.36 -1.13
CA LEU A 165 -1.69 32.11 -1.94
C LEU A 165 -1.09 30.72 -1.67
N LYS A 166 -0.98 30.33 -0.39
CA LYS A 166 -0.52 28.99 -0.02
C LYS A 166 -1.45 27.88 -0.52
N LYS A 167 -2.76 28.12 -0.52
CA LYS A 167 -3.74 27.17 -1.03
C LYS A 167 -3.57 26.96 -2.54
N LEU A 168 -3.42 28.04 -3.30
CA LEU A 168 -3.19 27.98 -4.75
C LEU A 168 -1.87 27.26 -5.10
N ASP A 169 -0.80 27.56 -4.36
CA ASP A 169 0.49 26.87 -4.52
C ASP A 169 0.36 25.37 -4.21
N LEU A 170 -0.32 25.01 -3.12
CA LEU A 170 -0.56 23.61 -2.76
C LEU A 170 -1.41 22.89 -3.81
N GLU A 171 -2.46 23.52 -4.33
CA GLU A 171 -3.29 22.95 -5.41
C GLU A 171 -2.47 22.72 -6.68
N SER A 172 -1.58 23.64 -7.04
CA SER A 172 -0.65 23.47 -8.17
C SER A 172 0.32 22.31 -7.96
N GLN A 173 0.91 22.20 -6.76
CA GLN A 173 1.81 21.08 -6.42
C GLN A 173 1.09 19.72 -6.43
N VAL A 174 -0.13 19.65 -5.89
CA VAL A 174 -0.95 18.43 -5.91
C VAL A 174 -1.28 18.03 -7.35
N ALA A 175 -1.67 18.99 -8.20
CA ALA A 175 -1.95 18.71 -9.60
C ALA A 175 -0.70 18.17 -10.34
N ALA A 176 0.46 18.79 -10.13
CA ALA A 176 1.73 18.35 -10.73
C ALA A 176 2.11 16.93 -10.26
N ARG A 177 2.03 16.66 -8.96
CA ARG A 177 2.30 15.32 -8.40
C ARG A 177 1.32 14.26 -8.88
N THR A 178 0.05 14.62 -9.03
CA THR A 178 -0.97 13.69 -9.55
C THR A 178 -0.69 13.32 -10.99
N ALA A 179 -0.30 14.29 -11.83
CA ALA A 179 0.09 14.02 -13.21
C ALA A 179 1.34 13.13 -13.31
N GLU A 180 2.37 13.40 -12.49
CA GLU A 180 3.59 12.59 -12.41
C GLU A 180 3.28 11.14 -12.01
N ILE A 181 2.44 10.94 -10.98
CA ILE A 181 2.05 9.61 -10.52
C ILE A 181 1.26 8.86 -11.61
N LEU A 182 0.37 9.53 -12.34
CA LEU A 182 -0.39 8.90 -13.41
C LEU A 182 0.52 8.45 -14.56
N GLN A 183 1.50 9.27 -14.93
CA GLN A 183 2.49 8.92 -15.95
C GLN A 183 3.35 7.72 -15.49
N GLN A 184 3.88 7.76 -14.26
CA GLN A 184 4.67 6.65 -13.71
C GLN A 184 3.87 5.35 -13.63
N LYS A 185 2.57 5.44 -13.31
CA LYS A 185 1.68 4.28 -13.28
C LYS A 185 1.51 3.66 -14.67
N GLU A 186 1.34 4.48 -15.70
CA GLU A 186 1.20 4.02 -17.09
C GLU A 186 2.50 3.38 -17.59
N GLU A 187 3.65 4.01 -17.34
CA GLU A 187 4.97 3.46 -17.66
C GLU A 187 5.22 2.12 -16.94
N LEU A 188 4.87 2.03 -15.65
CA LEU A 188 5.00 0.80 -14.87
C LEU A 188 4.08 -0.31 -15.40
N GLN A 189 2.85 0.03 -15.79
CA GLN A 189 1.91 -0.93 -16.36
C GLN A 189 2.44 -1.49 -17.68
N HIS A 190 2.94 -0.63 -18.57
CA HIS A 190 3.59 -1.06 -19.80
C HIS A 190 4.83 -1.94 -19.56
N ALA A 191 5.67 -1.58 -18.58
CA ALA A 191 6.83 -2.38 -18.21
C ALA A 191 6.43 -3.77 -17.68
N LEU A 192 5.36 -3.86 -16.88
CA LEU A 192 4.83 -5.12 -16.37
C LEU A 192 4.26 -6.00 -17.48
N ASP A 193 3.53 -5.43 -18.42
CA ASP A 193 2.95 -6.18 -19.54
C ASP A 193 4.06 -6.70 -20.48
N ASN A 194 5.07 -5.88 -20.75
CA ASN A 194 6.26 -6.29 -21.49
C ASN A 194 7.04 -7.40 -20.76
N LEU A 195 7.19 -7.29 -19.43
CA LEU A 195 7.86 -8.30 -18.62
C LEU A 195 7.12 -9.64 -18.69
N LYS A 196 5.78 -9.64 -18.55
CA LYS A 196 4.96 -10.85 -18.68
C LYS A 196 5.08 -11.48 -20.06
N ALA A 197 4.96 -10.70 -21.13
CA ALA A 197 5.09 -11.19 -22.49
C ALA A 197 6.49 -11.79 -22.74
N THR A 198 7.54 -11.13 -22.25
CA THR A 198 8.92 -11.63 -22.37
C THR A 198 9.12 -12.93 -21.59
N GLN A 199 8.55 -13.02 -20.39
CA GLN A 199 8.63 -14.23 -19.56
C GLN A 199 7.91 -15.41 -20.23
N GLU A 200 6.73 -15.19 -20.80
CA GLU A 200 6.01 -16.22 -21.57
C GLU A 200 6.83 -16.69 -22.78
N GLN A 201 7.45 -15.75 -23.50
CA GLN A 201 8.31 -16.06 -24.64
C GLN A 201 9.56 -16.85 -24.22
N LEU A 202 10.19 -16.50 -23.09
CA LEU A 202 11.33 -17.23 -22.54
C LEU A 202 10.94 -18.65 -22.14
N ILE A 203 9.83 -18.83 -21.43
CA ILE A 203 9.31 -20.15 -21.06
C ILE A 203 9.07 -20.99 -22.32
N GLN A 204 8.46 -20.41 -23.36
CA GLN A 204 8.23 -21.12 -24.62
C GLN A 204 9.55 -21.49 -25.31
N SER A 205 10.53 -20.59 -25.33
CA SER A 205 11.84 -20.83 -25.94
C SER A 205 12.63 -21.90 -25.18
N GLU A 206 12.60 -21.90 -23.86
CA GLU A 206 13.24 -22.92 -23.02
C GLU A 206 12.58 -24.28 -23.24
N LYS A 207 11.25 -24.31 -23.35
CA LYS A 207 10.50 -25.54 -23.66
C LYS A 207 10.85 -26.10 -25.04
N LEU A 208 11.03 -25.24 -26.04
CA LEU A 208 11.47 -25.63 -27.38
C LEU A 208 12.92 -26.10 -27.39
N ALA A 209 13.81 -25.46 -26.64
CA ALA A 209 15.21 -25.86 -26.50
C ALA A 209 15.34 -27.22 -25.81
N SER A 210 14.67 -27.41 -24.68
CA SER A 210 14.59 -28.67 -23.94
C SER A 210 13.99 -29.79 -24.81
N LEU A 211 12.92 -29.49 -25.55
CA LEU A 211 12.36 -30.43 -26.51
C LEU A 211 13.34 -30.74 -27.63
N GLY A 212 14.11 -29.77 -28.14
CA GLY A 212 15.10 -29.95 -29.20
C GLY A 212 16.25 -30.88 -28.80
N GLU A 213 16.81 -30.69 -27.61
CA GLU A 213 17.88 -31.53 -27.06
C GLU A 213 17.41 -32.98 -26.86
N LEU A 214 16.21 -33.16 -26.29
CA LEU A 214 15.57 -34.47 -26.15
C LEU A 214 15.21 -35.09 -27.50
N THR A 215 14.73 -34.31 -28.47
CA THR A 215 14.27 -34.81 -29.78
C THR A 215 15.42 -35.39 -30.60
N ALA A 216 16.61 -34.80 -30.55
CA ALA A 216 17.78 -35.33 -31.24
C ALA A 216 18.21 -36.70 -30.66
N GLY A 217 18.24 -36.82 -29.32
CA GLY A 217 18.51 -38.08 -28.64
C GLY A 217 17.43 -39.14 -28.92
N ILE A 218 16.15 -38.76 -28.86
CA ILE A 218 15.00 -39.63 -29.14
C ILE A 218 15.02 -40.13 -30.58
N ALA A 219 15.29 -39.26 -31.55
CA ALA A 219 15.35 -39.64 -32.96
C ALA A 219 16.40 -40.73 -33.17
N HIS A 220 17.59 -40.56 -32.60
CA HIS A 220 18.66 -41.57 -32.64
C HIS A 220 18.25 -42.87 -31.91
N GLU A 221 17.62 -42.76 -30.76
CA GLU A 221 17.13 -43.91 -29.99
C GLU A 221 15.96 -44.66 -30.64
N ILE A 222 15.15 -43.99 -31.47
CA ILE A 222 14.08 -44.60 -32.30
C ILE A 222 14.68 -45.24 -33.56
N GLN A 223 15.67 -44.60 -34.18
CA GLN A 223 16.35 -45.15 -35.37
C GLN A 223 17.01 -46.48 -35.05
N ASN A 224 17.62 -46.63 -33.87
CA ASN A 224 18.27 -47.87 -33.46
C ASN A 224 17.36 -49.12 -33.56
N PRO A 225 16.21 -49.22 -32.87
CA PRO A 225 15.29 -50.34 -33.03
C PRO A 225 14.69 -50.45 -34.43
N LEU A 226 14.44 -49.35 -35.15
CA LEU A 226 13.93 -49.43 -36.52
C LEU A 226 14.95 -50.07 -37.47
N ASN A 227 16.23 -49.78 -37.33
CA ASN A 227 17.28 -50.44 -38.10
C ASN A 227 17.31 -51.96 -37.85
N PHE A 228 17.15 -52.39 -36.60
CA PHE A 228 17.02 -53.82 -36.29
C PHE A 228 15.76 -54.44 -36.90
N VAL A 229 14.62 -53.75 -36.84
CA VAL A 229 13.37 -54.21 -37.47
C VAL A 229 13.57 -54.41 -38.98
N ASN A 230 14.19 -53.44 -39.67
CA ASN A 230 14.46 -53.53 -41.11
C ASN A 230 15.43 -54.67 -41.42
N ASN A 231 16.59 -54.73 -40.75
CA ASN A 231 17.60 -55.76 -40.99
C ASN A 231 17.05 -57.18 -40.79
N PHE A 232 16.37 -57.45 -39.66
CA PHE A 232 15.81 -58.78 -39.43
C PHE A 232 14.66 -59.10 -40.38
N SER A 233 13.93 -58.09 -40.88
CA SER A 233 12.90 -58.30 -41.90
C SER A 233 13.51 -58.67 -43.24
N GLU A 234 14.58 -57.98 -43.66
CA GLU A 234 15.33 -58.28 -44.90
C GLU A 234 15.94 -59.68 -44.86
N VAL A 235 16.67 -60.02 -43.78
CA VAL A 235 17.24 -61.36 -43.59
C VAL A 235 16.15 -62.43 -43.56
N SER A 236 14.97 -62.15 -43.00
CA SER A 236 13.85 -63.10 -43.03
C SER A 236 13.33 -63.34 -44.45
N VAL A 237 13.36 -62.34 -45.33
CA VAL A 237 12.98 -62.53 -46.74
C VAL A 237 14.00 -63.42 -47.45
N GLU A 238 15.30 -63.20 -47.22
CA GLU A 238 16.37 -64.03 -47.78
C GLU A 238 16.25 -65.49 -47.32
N LEU A 239 16.07 -65.72 -46.01
CA LEU A 239 15.82 -67.04 -45.44
C LEU A 239 14.58 -67.73 -46.03
N LEU A 240 13.49 -66.98 -46.24
CA LEU A 240 12.29 -67.53 -46.88
C LEU A 240 12.54 -67.93 -48.34
N ASP A 241 13.37 -67.19 -49.07
CA ASP A 241 13.73 -67.52 -50.45
C ASP A 241 14.69 -68.72 -50.51
N GLU A 242 15.64 -68.84 -49.58
CA GLU A 242 16.46 -70.05 -49.41
C GLU A 242 15.60 -71.28 -49.09
N LEU A 243 14.63 -71.15 -48.17
CA LEU A 243 13.69 -72.22 -47.84
C LEU A 243 12.86 -72.65 -49.06
N LYS A 244 12.39 -71.70 -49.88
CA LYS A 244 11.68 -72.02 -51.12
C LYS A 244 12.56 -72.75 -52.11
N GLN A 245 13.82 -72.35 -52.25
CA GLN A 245 14.78 -72.99 -53.15
C GLN A 245 15.09 -74.42 -52.71
N GLU A 246 15.28 -74.65 -51.41
CA GLU A 246 15.52 -75.99 -50.85
C GLU A 246 14.28 -76.88 -51.08
N ARG A 247 13.08 -76.35 -50.81
CA ARG A 247 11.82 -77.05 -51.06
C ARG A 247 11.50 -77.28 -52.53
N ALA A 248 12.12 -76.55 -53.45
CA ALA A 248 11.96 -76.79 -54.89
C ALA A 248 12.82 -77.97 -55.38
N ARG A 249 13.78 -78.47 -54.59
CA ARG A 249 14.60 -79.63 -54.95
C ARG A 249 13.80 -80.94 -54.93
N GLU A 250 14.28 -81.91 -55.71
CA GLU A 250 13.69 -83.25 -55.82
C GLU A 250 13.60 -83.94 -54.43
N GLN A 251 12.48 -84.63 -54.17
CA GLN A 251 12.29 -85.43 -52.95
C GLN A 251 13.38 -86.52 -52.88
N GLY A 252 14.36 -86.34 -51.99
CA GLY A 252 15.54 -87.18 -51.84
C GLY A 252 16.88 -86.44 -51.93
N LYS A 253 16.89 -85.19 -52.43
CA LYS A 253 18.06 -84.28 -52.40
C LYS A 253 17.85 -83.05 -51.51
N ARG A 254 16.73 -83.00 -50.79
CA ARG A 254 16.42 -81.95 -49.83
C ARG A 254 17.20 -82.20 -48.55
N ASP A 255 17.76 -81.12 -48.01
CA ASP A 255 18.31 -81.13 -46.67
C ASP A 255 17.23 -80.70 -45.67
N GLU A 256 16.56 -81.68 -45.05
CA GLU A 256 15.54 -81.43 -44.03
C GLU A 256 16.12 -80.72 -42.79
N GLY A 257 17.41 -80.92 -42.49
CA GLY A 257 18.09 -80.23 -41.39
C GLY A 257 18.25 -78.75 -41.66
N LEU A 258 18.63 -78.39 -42.89
CA LEU A 258 18.70 -77.00 -43.34
C LEU A 258 17.32 -76.32 -43.33
N GLU A 259 16.26 -77.01 -43.77
CA GLU A 259 14.89 -76.47 -43.69
C GLU A 259 14.49 -76.12 -42.24
N GLU A 260 14.82 -77.00 -41.28
CA GLU A 260 14.50 -76.79 -39.88
C GLU A 260 15.35 -75.68 -39.24
N GLU A 261 16.63 -75.56 -39.61
CA GLU A 261 17.50 -74.45 -39.20
C GLU A 261 16.94 -73.10 -39.68
N ILE A 262 16.60 -72.99 -40.97
CA ILE A 262 16.04 -71.76 -41.56
C ILE A 262 14.71 -71.38 -40.88
N LEU A 263 13.84 -72.35 -40.60
CA LEU A 263 12.59 -72.10 -39.89
C LEU A 263 12.82 -71.58 -38.47
N ASN A 264 13.80 -72.14 -37.76
CA ASN A 264 14.16 -71.68 -36.41
C ASN A 264 14.74 -70.26 -36.44
N ASP A 265 15.60 -69.95 -37.41
CA ASP A 265 16.16 -68.60 -37.59
C ASP A 265 15.09 -67.56 -37.95
N LEU A 266 14.10 -67.94 -38.77
CA LEU A 266 12.93 -67.11 -39.03
C LEU A 266 12.14 -66.80 -37.76
N VAL A 267 11.90 -67.80 -36.91
CA VAL A 267 11.23 -67.59 -35.62
C VAL A 267 12.02 -66.62 -34.75
N GLN A 268 13.35 -66.77 -34.68
CA GLN A 268 14.21 -65.86 -33.93
C GLN A 268 14.18 -64.43 -34.49
N ASN A 269 14.23 -64.27 -35.81
CA ASN A 269 14.16 -62.96 -36.46
C ASN A 269 12.82 -62.27 -36.18
N LEU A 270 11.69 -62.99 -36.29
CA LEU A 270 10.36 -62.45 -35.97
C LEU A 270 10.23 -62.05 -34.50
N GLN A 271 10.82 -62.81 -33.57
CA GLN A 271 10.88 -62.44 -32.15
C GLN A 271 11.69 -61.15 -31.95
N LYS A 272 12.85 -61.02 -32.61
CA LYS A 272 13.68 -59.79 -32.56
C LYS A 272 12.96 -58.59 -33.18
N ILE A 273 12.27 -58.75 -34.30
CA ILE A 273 11.43 -57.70 -34.90
C ILE A 273 10.37 -57.23 -33.91
N ASN A 274 9.64 -58.16 -33.28
CA ASN A 274 8.62 -57.81 -32.28
C ASN A 274 9.22 -57.07 -31.08
N TYR A 275 10.37 -57.56 -30.59
CA TYR A 275 11.13 -56.93 -29.52
C TYR A 275 11.49 -55.49 -29.89
N HIS A 276 12.24 -55.27 -30.97
CA HIS A 276 12.66 -53.93 -31.36
C HIS A 276 11.49 -52.99 -31.72
N GLY A 277 10.44 -53.48 -32.37
CA GLY A 277 9.23 -52.71 -32.65
C GLY A 277 8.53 -52.22 -31.38
N LYS A 278 8.42 -53.08 -30.35
CA LYS A 278 7.92 -52.68 -29.04
C LYS A 278 8.82 -51.65 -28.36
N ARG A 279 10.15 -51.68 -28.58
CA ARG A 279 11.08 -50.63 -28.08
C ARG A 279 10.71 -49.27 -28.64
N ALA A 280 10.60 -49.20 -29.96
CA ALA A 280 10.30 -47.97 -30.67
C ALA A 280 8.97 -47.38 -30.19
N SER A 281 7.94 -48.23 -30.06
CA SER A 281 6.64 -47.82 -29.51
C SER A 281 6.74 -47.31 -28.06
N GLY A 282 7.54 -47.95 -27.22
CA GLY A 282 7.81 -47.51 -25.86
C GLY A 282 8.48 -46.13 -25.80
N ILE A 283 9.49 -45.89 -26.64
CA ILE A 283 10.18 -44.60 -26.73
C ILE A 283 9.20 -43.48 -27.14
N VAL A 284 8.41 -43.71 -28.19
CA VAL A 284 7.39 -42.74 -28.65
C VAL A 284 6.35 -42.45 -27.57
N THR A 285 5.87 -43.49 -26.88
CA THR A 285 4.90 -43.33 -25.79
C THR A 285 5.48 -42.51 -24.64
N GLY A 286 6.73 -42.77 -24.26
CA GLY A 286 7.44 -42.02 -23.23
C GLY A 286 7.68 -40.56 -23.63
N MET A 287 8.04 -40.30 -24.90
CA MET A 287 8.17 -38.94 -25.44
C MET A 287 6.85 -38.16 -25.34
N LEU A 288 5.74 -38.76 -25.75
CA LEU A 288 4.41 -38.15 -25.64
C LEU A 288 4.03 -37.86 -24.18
N GLN A 289 4.40 -38.74 -23.25
CA GLN A 289 4.20 -38.51 -21.82
C GLN A 289 5.02 -37.34 -21.30
N HIS A 290 6.24 -37.13 -21.80
CA HIS A 290 7.10 -36.00 -21.42
C HIS A 290 6.64 -34.67 -22.07
N SER A 291 6.07 -34.74 -23.28
CA SER A 291 5.60 -33.58 -24.04
C SER A 291 4.23 -33.03 -23.60
N ARG A 292 3.41 -33.83 -22.91
CA ARG A 292 2.09 -33.39 -22.41
C ARG A 292 2.22 -32.14 -21.56
N ALA A 293 1.46 -31.11 -21.93
CA ALA A 293 1.42 -29.85 -21.20
C ALA A 293 0.92 -30.08 -19.77
N SER A 294 1.78 -29.83 -18.79
CA SER A 294 1.35 -29.51 -17.43
C SER A 294 0.60 -28.17 -17.50
N THR A 295 -0.51 -28.04 -16.77
CA THR A 295 -1.24 -26.77 -16.66
C THR A 295 -0.38 -25.68 -16.01
N GLY A 296 0.69 -26.07 -15.28
CA GLY A 296 1.59 -25.16 -14.57
C GLY A 296 0.94 -24.49 -13.35
N VAL A 297 -0.37 -24.69 -13.14
CA VAL A 297 -1.12 -24.08 -12.04
C VAL A 297 -0.86 -24.88 -10.77
N LYS A 298 -0.27 -24.23 -9.78
CA LYS A 298 -0.14 -24.78 -8.43
C LYS A 298 -1.46 -24.63 -7.69
N GLU A 299 -1.91 -25.71 -7.10
CA GLU A 299 -3.15 -25.80 -6.33
C GLU A 299 -2.87 -26.40 -4.95
N LEU A 300 -3.62 -25.93 -3.97
CA LEU A 300 -3.52 -26.42 -2.59
C LEU A 300 -4.06 -27.86 -2.53
N THR A 301 -3.15 -28.83 -2.48
CA THR A 301 -3.48 -30.25 -2.75
C THR A 301 -3.27 -31.12 -1.51
N ASP A 302 -4.20 -32.06 -1.30
CA ASP A 302 -4.06 -33.14 -0.33
C ASP A 302 -3.22 -34.27 -0.92
N LEU A 303 -1.97 -34.38 -0.46
CA LEU A 303 -1.03 -35.37 -0.97
C LEU A 303 -1.33 -36.80 -0.50
N ASN A 304 -2.00 -36.99 0.64
CA ASN A 304 -2.40 -38.32 1.09
C ASN A 304 -3.47 -38.88 0.17
N ALA A 305 -4.49 -38.06 -0.13
CA ALA A 305 -5.56 -38.44 -1.04
C ALA A 305 -4.99 -38.75 -2.44
N LEU A 306 -4.08 -37.91 -2.94
CA LEU A 306 -3.42 -38.11 -4.23
C LEU A 306 -2.61 -39.42 -4.25
N ALA A 307 -1.81 -39.69 -3.21
CA ALA A 307 -1.01 -40.90 -3.11
C ALA A 307 -1.87 -42.17 -3.06
N ASP A 308 -2.96 -42.18 -2.28
CA ASP A 308 -3.89 -43.32 -2.22
C ASP A 308 -4.60 -43.55 -3.58
N GLU A 309 -5.03 -42.48 -4.25
CA GLU A 309 -5.66 -42.57 -5.57
C GLU A 309 -4.73 -43.22 -6.59
N TYR A 310 -3.51 -42.71 -6.73
CA TYR A 310 -2.54 -43.23 -7.69
C TYR A 310 -2.03 -44.63 -7.34
N LEU A 311 -1.95 -44.97 -6.04
CA LEU A 311 -1.66 -46.33 -5.59
C LEU A 311 -2.71 -47.34 -6.06
N ARG A 312 -3.98 -47.02 -5.84
CA ARG A 312 -5.11 -47.86 -6.30
C ARG A 312 -5.14 -47.95 -7.82
N LEU A 313 -4.97 -46.82 -8.51
CA LEU A 313 -4.96 -46.77 -9.97
C LEU A 313 -3.87 -47.67 -10.57
N SER A 314 -2.63 -47.56 -10.08
CA SER A 314 -1.50 -48.40 -10.51
C SER A 314 -1.75 -49.88 -10.24
N TYR A 315 -2.27 -50.22 -9.06
CA TYR A 315 -2.57 -51.61 -8.71
C TYR A 315 -3.69 -52.21 -9.58
N HIS A 316 -4.77 -51.47 -9.83
CA HIS A 316 -5.83 -51.91 -10.75
C HIS A 316 -5.32 -52.07 -12.18
N GLY A 317 -4.47 -51.15 -12.64
CA GLY A 317 -3.82 -51.23 -13.95
C GLY A 317 -2.95 -52.47 -14.10
N LEU A 318 -2.24 -52.88 -13.05
CA LEU A 318 -1.48 -54.13 -13.03
C LEU A 318 -2.39 -55.35 -13.10
N ARG A 319 -3.41 -55.42 -12.24
CA ARG A 319 -4.35 -56.56 -12.19
C ARG A 319 -5.17 -56.74 -13.47
N ALA A 320 -5.39 -55.65 -14.21
CA ALA A 320 -6.04 -55.73 -15.52
C ALA A 320 -5.17 -56.48 -16.56
N LYS A 321 -3.84 -56.39 -16.43
CA LYS A 321 -2.88 -57.11 -17.29
C LYS A 321 -2.63 -58.53 -16.82
N ASP A 322 -2.51 -58.73 -15.50
CA ASP A 322 -2.29 -60.02 -14.87
C ASP A 322 -3.23 -60.19 -13.67
N LYS A 323 -4.33 -60.93 -13.89
CA LYS A 323 -5.35 -61.17 -12.86
C LYS A 323 -4.88 -62.09 -11.73
N SER A 324 -3.82 -62.86 -11.97
CA SER A 324 -3.32 -63.88 -11.04
C SER A 324 -2.39 -63.27 -9.98
N PHE A 325 -1.73 -62.16 -10.31
CA PHE A 325 -0.82 -61.49 -9.40
C PHE A 325 -1.55 -60.65 -8.35
N ASN A 326 -1.11 -60.78 -7.09
CA ASN A 326 -1.58 -59.94 -5.98
C ASN A 326 -0.37 -59.44 -5.18
N ALA A 327 -0.33 -58.13 -4.95
CA ALA A 327 0.59 -57.48 -4.02
C ALA A 327 -0.18 -56.98 -2.80
N HIS A 328 0.45 -57.04 -1.63
CA HIS A 328 -0.02 -56.43 -0.42
C HIS A 328 0.34 -54.94 -0.44
N LEU A 329 -0.66 -54.08 -0.34
CA LEU A 329 -0.47 -52.63 -0.30
C LEU A 329 -0.60 -52.17 1.15
N VAL A 330 0.41 -51.46 1.64
CA VAL A 330 0.44 -50.92 2.99
C VAL A 330 0.57 -49.41 2.90
N THR A 331 -0.37 -48.69 3.51
CA THR A 331 -0.34 -47.23 3.57
C THR A 331 -0.12 -46.78 5.01
N ASP A 332 0.77 -45.81 5.19
CA ASP A 332 1.02 -45.16 6.47
C ASP A 332 1.07 -43.65 6.22
N PHE A 333 -0.11 -43.04 6.20
CA PHE A 333 -0.27 -41.64 5.91
C PHE A 333 -0.41 -40.84 7.20
N ASP A 334 0.44 -39.82 7.34
CA ASP A 334 0.33 -38.86 8.44
C ASP A 334 -1.00 -38.09 8.33
N PRO A 335 -1.93 -38.24 9.30
CA PRO A 335 -3.25 -37.59 9.21
C PRO A 335 -3.17 -36.06 9.35
N ASP A 336 -2.08 -35.54 9.93
CA ASP A 336 -1.87 -34.11 10.16
C ASP A 336 -1.02 -33.46 9.05
N LEU A 337 -0.86 -34.16 7.92
CA LEU A 337 -0.11 -33.67 6.77
C LEU A 337 -0.79 -32.43 6.16
N PRO A 338 -0.11 -31.26 6.12
CA PRO A 338 -0.70 -30.06 5.57
C PRO A 338 -0.87 -30.19 4.06
N LYS A 339 -1.90 -29.51 3.51
CA LYS A 339 -1.99 -29.32 2.07
C LYS A 339 -0.92 -28.34 1.62
N ILE A 340 -0.29 -28.63 0.49
CA ILE A 340 0.77 -27.79 -0.08
C ILE A 340 0.44 -27.37 -1.52
N ASN A 341 1.00 -26.26 -1.97
CA ASN A 341 0.81 -25.74 -3.32
C ASN A 341 1.69 -26.50 -4.32
N VAL A 342 1.10 -27.46 -5.02
CA VAL A 342 1.76 -28.30 -6.03
C VAL A 342 0.93 -28.34 -7.30
N ILE A 343 1.52 -28.82 -8.40
CA ILE A 343 0.77 -29.12 -9.61
C ILE A 343 0.27 -30.57 -9.50
N PRO A 344 -1.03 -30.83 -9.22
CA PRO A 344 -1.50 -32.17 -8.88
C PRO A 344 -1.22 -33.21 -9.96
N GLN A 345 -1.34 -32.80 -11.23
CA GLN A 345 -1.10 -33.66 -12.39
C GLN A 345 0.35 -34.11 -12.50
N ASP A 346 1.30 -33.24 -12.16
CA ASP A 346 2.72 -33.56 -12.21
C ASP A 346 3.12 -34.49 -11.05
N LEU A 347 2.64 -34.21 -9.84
CA LEU A 347 2.87 -35.11 -8.70
C LEU A 347 2.18 -36.46 -8.90
N GLY A 348 1.01 -36.48 -9.51
CA GLY A 348 0.34 -37.71 -9.91
C GLY A 348 1.19 -38.56 -10.86
N ARG A 349 1.87 -37.93 -11.84
CA ARG A 349 2.81 -38.62 -12.74
C ARG A 349 4.03 -39.17 -12.00
N VAL A 350 4.58 -38.42 -11.04
CA VAL A 350 5.67 -38.89 -10.17
C VAL A 350 5.23 -40.16 -9.44
N LEU A 351 4.12 -40.09 -8.70
CA LEU A 351 3.59 -41.19 -7.91
C LEU A 351 3.29 -42.41 -8.76
N LEU A 352 2.59 -42.23 -9.89
CA LEU A 352 2.30 -43.30 -10.83
C LEU A 352 3.58 -44.00 -11.32
N ASN A 353 4.63 -43.26 -11.65
CA ASN A 353 5.90 -43.83 -12.11
C ASN A 353 6.61 -44.62 -11.00
N LEU A 354 6.71 -44.06 -9.79
CA LEU A 354 7.35 -44.71 -8.65
C LEU A 354 6.59 -45.99 -8.24
N ILE A 355 5.27 -45.92 -8.14
CA ILE A 355 4.42 -47.05 -7.74
C ILE A 355 4.43 -48.14 -8.81
N ASN A 356 4.36 -47.79 -10.09
CA ASN A 356 4.46 -48.79 -11.17
C ASN A 356 5.83 -49.49 -11.19
N ASN A 357 6.90 -48.78 -10.83
CA ASN A 357 8.23 -49.39 -10.70
C ASN A 357 8.32 -50.34 -9.50
N ALA A 358 7.79 -49.94 -8.35
CA ALA A 358 7.68 -50.78 -7.16
C ALA A 358 6.88 -52.06 -7.45
N LEU A 359 5.68 -51.92 -8.04
CA LEU A 359 4.81 -53.03 -8.41
C LEU A 359 5.47 -54.01 -9.40
N TYR A 360 6.19 -53.48 -10.40
CA TYR A 360 6.95 -54.31 -11.35
C TYR A 360 8.07 -55.09 -10.65
N ALA A 361 8.81 -54.46 -9.74
CA ALA A 361 9.92 -55.10 -9.03
C ALA A 361 9.44 -56.26 -8.15
N VAL A 362 8.32 -56.08 -7.44
CA VAL A 362 7.73 -57.15 -6.61
C VAL A 362 7.10 -58.26 -7.45
N GLN A 363 6.50 -57.94 -8.60
CA GLN A 363 5.99 -58.95 -9.53
C GLN A 363 7.13 -59.81 -10.08
N LYS A 364 8.22 -59.19 -10.55
CA LYS A 364 9.39 -59.90 -11.07
C LYS A 364 10.01 -60.82 -10.01
N ARG A 365 10.13 -60.35 -8.77
CA ARG A 365 10.64 -61.17 -7.66
C ARG A 365 9.72 -62.33 -7.33
N SER A 366 8.40 -62.14 -7.38
CA SER A 366 7.43 -63.21 -7.11
C SER A 366 7.54 -64.40 -8.08
N GLN A 367 8.01 -64.16 -9.31
CA GLN A 367 8.26 -65.21 -10.29
C GLN A 367 9.55 -66.00 -10.00
N SER A 368 10.44 -65.46 -9.17
CA SER A 368 11.77 -66.00 -8.87
C SER A 368 11.83 -66.72 -7.51
N ASP A 369 11.25 -66.13 -6.46
CA ASP A 369 11.45 -66.55 -5.06
C ASP A 369 10.39 -67.53 -4.49
N GLY A 370 9.54 -68.11 -5.35
CA GLY A 370 8.59 -69.16 -4.94
C GLY A 370 7.52 -68.74 -3.91
N THR A 371 6.83 -69.71 -3.30
CA THR A 371 5.58 -69.53 -2.54
C THR A 371 5.70 -68.81 -1.19
N ASN A 372 6.91 -68.58 -0.67
CA ASN A 372 7.12 -67.97 0.65
C ASN A 372 7.37 -66.45 0.59
N TYR A 373 7.46 -65.87 -0.61
CA TYR A 373 7.58 -64.43 -0.81
C TYR A 373 6.21 -63.76 -0.86
N LYS A 374 6.00 -62.72 -0.03
CA LYS A 374 4.80 -61.89 -0.06
C LYS A 374 5.12 -60.54 -0.74
N PRO A 375 4.72 -60.33 -2.00
CA PRO A 375 4.95 -59.08 -2.73
C PRO A 375 4.28 -57.94 -1.96
N THR A 376 5.05 -56.93 -1.53
CA THR A 376 4.53 -55.83 -0.70
C THR A 376 5.06 -54.49 -1.16
N VAL A 377 4.17 -53.51 -1.27
CA VAL A 377 4.48 -52.12 -1.60
C VAL A 377 3.93 -51.23 -0.48
N TRP A 378 4.78 -50.35 0.02
CA TRP A 378 4.45 -49.38 1.06
C TRP A 378 4.42 -47.98 0.46
N VAL A 379 3.40 -47.20 0.80
CA VAL A 379 3.36 -45.76 0.53
C VAL A 379 3.17 -45.04 1.86
N ILE A 380 4.14 -44.22 2.21
CA ILE A 380 4.22 -43.59 3.53
C ILE A 380 4.38 -42.08 3.33
N SER A 381 3.58 -41.27 4.02
CA SER A 381 3.75 -39.83 4.06
C SER A 381 4.10 -39.35 5.47
N LYS A 382 4.98 -38.36 5.57
CA LYS A 382 5.38 -37.76 6.86
C LYS A 382 5.67 -36.29 6.70
N LYS A 383 5.30 -35.50 7.71
CA LYS A 383 5.77 -34.14 7.91
C LYS A 383 7.08 -34.13 8.72
N ASN A 384 8.12 -33.51 8.17
CA ASN A 384 9.40 -33.29 8.84
C ASN A 384 9.73 -31.79 8.80
N ASP A 385 9.56 -31.08 9.92
CA ASP A 385 9.83 -29.64 10.04
C ASP A 385 9.22 -28.81 8.88
N ASP A 386 10.06 -28.29 7.99
CA ASP A 386 9.71 -27.44 6.84
C ASP A 386 9.48 -28.22 5.53
N GLN A 387 9.54 -29.56 5.59
CA GLN A 387 9.41 -30.43 4.42
C GLN A 387 8.38 -31.54 4.64
N LEU A 388 7.73 -31.89 3.54
CA LEU A 388 6.83 -33.02 3.44
C LEU A 388 7.53 -34.13 2.67
N THR A 389 7.41 -35.36 3.15
CA THR A 389 7.98 -36.53 2.49
C THR A 389 6.91 -37.52 2.09
N ILE A 390 7.00 -38.04 0.86
CA ILE A 390 6.26 -39.23 0.42
C ILE A 390 7.30 -40.27 0.01
N SER A 391 7.24 -41.45 0.63
CA SER A 391 8.10 -42.56 0.28
C SER A 391 7.30 -43.71 -0.34
N VAL A 392 7.86 -44.27 -1.41
CA VAL A 392 7.36 -45.48 -2.06
C VAL A 392 8.42 -46.55 -1.88
N LYS A 393 8.11 -47.55 -1.06
CA LYS A 393 9.00 -48.66 -0.73
C LYS A 393 8.45 -49.96 -1.31
N ASP A 394 9.35 -50.82 -1.77
CA ASP A 394 9.05 -52.17 -2.21
C ASP A 394 10.01 -53.18 -1.59
N ASN A 395 9.58 -54.44 -1.50
CA ASN A 395 10.44 -55.58 -1.19
C ASN A 395 10.80 -56.37 -2.46
N GLY A 396 10.95 -55.69 -3.59
CA GLY A 396 11.21 -56.28 -4.90
C GLY A 396 12.65 -56.76 -5.08
N THR A 397 13.13 -56.79 -6.31
CA THR A 397 14.48 -57.29 -6.64
C THR A 397 15.61 -56.37 -6.17
N GLY A 398 15.32 -55.12 -5.82
CA GLY A 398 16.35 -54.10 -5.58
C GLY A 398 17.11 -53.68 -6.84
N ILE A 399 18.05 -52.76 -6.68
CA ILE A 399 18.88 -52.19 -7.75
C ILE A 399 20.37 -52.38 -7.40
N PRO A 400 21.16 -53.05 -8.26
CA PRO A 400 22.62 -53.18 -8.09
C PRO A 400 23.31 -51.83 -8.01
N GLU A 401 24.33 -51.70 -7.15
CA GLU A 401 25.04 -50.44 -6.88
C GLU A 401 25.60 -49.78 -8.16
N GLU A 402 26.11 -50.59 -9.10
CA GLU A 402 26.64 -50.15 -10.40
C GLU A 402 25.61 -49.42 -11.29
N LEU A 403 24.32 -49.70 -11.10
CA LEU A 403 23.24 -49.13 -11.91
C LEU A 403 22.58 -47.92 -11.25
N GLN A 404 22.76 -47.70 -9.94
CA GLN A 404 22.07 -46.68 -9.16
C GLN A 404 22.32 -45.25 -9.69
N SER A 405 23.53 -44.96 -10.16
CA SER A 405 23.87 -43.65 -10.75
C SER A 405 23.24 -43.39 -12.13
N LYS A 406 22.77 -44.45 -12.81
CA LYS A 406 22.24 -44.38 -14.18
C LYS A 406 20.71 -44.37 -14.23
N ILE A 407 20.01 -44.76 -13.16
CA ILE A 407 18.54 -44.95 -13.20
C ILE A 407 17.74 -43.67 -13.47
N PHE A 408 18.32 -42.51 -13.19
CA PHE A 408 17.72 -41.20 -13.45
C PHE A 408 18.09 -40.64 -14.83
N GLN A 409 19.00 -41.30 -15.56
CA GLN A 409 19.32 -40.90 -16.92
C GLN A 409 18.14 -41.21 -17.84
N PRO A 410 17.79 -40.30 -18.76
CA PRO A 410 16.76 -40.56 -19.75
C PRO A 410 17.05 -41.85 -20.54
N PHE A 411 15.99 -42.60 -20.86
CA PHE A 411 16.01 -43.85 -21.64
C PHE A 411 16.68 -45.06 -20.97
N PHE A 412 17.28 -44.90 -19.79
CA PHE A 412 17.83 -46.02 -19.06
C PHE A 412 16.71 -46.94 -18.52
N THR A 413 16.74 -48.22 -18.89
CA THR A 413 15.81 -49.21 -18.34
C THR A 413 16.41 -50.61 -18.30
N THR A 414 16.12 -51.34 -17.23
CA THR A 414 16.45 -52.78 -17.09
C THR A 414 15.27 -53.69 -17.40
N LYS A 415 14.11 -53.12 -17.77
CA LYS A 415 12.91 -53.87 -18.14
C LYS A 415 13.06 -54.42 -19.57
N PRO A 416 12.45 -55.57 -19.88
CA PRO A 416 12.37 -56.05 -21.25
C PRO A 416 11.77 -55.00 -22.18
N THR A 417 12.20 -55.04 -23.42
CA THR A 417 11.80 -54.07 -24.41
C THR A 417 10.28 -54.05 -24.62
N GLY A 418 9.71 -52.85 -24.66
CA GLY A 418 8.26 -52.62 -24.70
C GLY A 418 7.58 -52.52 -23.34
N GLN A 419 8.26 -52.86 -22.26
CA GLN A 419 7.72 -52.77 -20.89
C GLN A 419 8.30 -51.60 -20.09
N GLY A 420 9.47 -51.09 -20.50
CA GLY A 420 10.10 -49.90 -19.92
C GLY A 420 10.45 -48.88 -21.00
N THR A 421 10.00 -47.64 -20.81
CA THR A 421 10.38 -46.50 -21.68
C THR A 421 11.68 -45.85 -21.26
N GLY A 422 12.16 -46.13 -20.03
CA GLY A 422 13.33 -45.49 -19.44
C GLY A 422 13.17 -44.00 -19.10
N LEU A 423 11.96 -43.45 -19.27
CA LEU A 423 11.69 -42.02 -19.05
C LEU A 423 10.94 -41.71 -17.76
N GLY A 424 10.39 -42.72 -17.08
CA GLY A 424 9.55 -42.51 -15.91
C GLY A 424 10.29 -41.90 -14.71
N LEU A 425 11.50 -42.41 -14.42
CA LEU A 425 12.30 -41.93 -13.28
C LEU A 425 12.98 -40.59 -13.57
N SER A 426 13.50 -40.38 -14.79
CA SER A 426 14.06 -39.08 -15.18
C SER A 426 13.00 -37.97 -15.15
N LEU A 427 11.79 -38.26 -15.64
CA LEU A 427 10.66 -37.35 -15.54
C LEU A 427 10.26 -37.07 -14.09
N ALA A 428 10.20 -38.11 -13.25
CA ALA A 428 9.87 -37.94 -11.84
C ALA A 428 10.91 -37.04 -11.14
N TYR A 429 12.19 -37.24 -11.44
CA TYR A 429 13.27 -36.41 -10.93
C TYR A 429 13.14 -34.95 -11.35
N ASP A 430 12.91 -34.68 -12.64
CA ASP A 430 12.73 -33.32 -13.16
C ASP A 430 11.49 -32.62 -12.55
N ILE A 431 10.35 -33.32 -12.44
CA ILE A 431 9.14 -32.77 -11.84
C ILE A 431 9.38 -32.35 -10.39
N VAL A 432 10.06 -33.19 -9.60
CA VAL A 432 10.29 -32.94 -8.18
C VAL A 432 11.33 -31.83 -8.00
N THR A 433 12.49 -31.96 -8.64
CA THR A 433 13.63 -31.05 -8.43
C THR A 433 13.43 -29.70 -9.13
N LYS A 434 13.09 -29.70 -10.42
CA LYS A 434 12.94 -28.47 -11.22
C LYS A 434 11.53 -27.89 -11.10
N GLY A 435 10.50 -28.75 -11.12
CA GLY A 435 9.11 -28.29 -11.10
C GLY A 435 8.61 -27.82 -9.73
N HIS A 436 9.09 -28.45 -8.65
CA HIS A 436 8.58 -28.21 -7.30
C HIS A 436 9.65 -27.79 -6.29
N GLY A 437 10.93 -27.68 -6.69
CA GLY A 437 12.03 -27.30 -5.80
C GLY A 437 12.28 -28.31 -4.68
N GLY A 438 11.87 -29.57 -4.90
CA GLY A 438 12.02 -30.66 -3.96
C GLY A 438 13.25 -31.52 -4.23
N GLU A 439 13.31 -32.68 -3.59
CA GLU A 439 14.38 -33.66 -3.74
C GLU A 439 13.81 -35.06 -3.95
N LEU A 440 14.41 -35.85 -4.85
CA LEU A 440 14.06 -37.25 -5.08
C LEU A 440 15.27 -38.14 -4.76
N GLU A 441 15.21 -38.82 -3.61
CA GLU A 441 16.24 -39.75 -3.15
C GLU A 441 15.84 -41.20 -3.43
N MET A 442 16.84 -42.07 -3.51
CA MET A 442 16.64 -43.51 -3.61
C MET A 442 17.60 -44.25 -2.66
N ASN A 443 17.04 -45.18 -1.90
CA ASN A 443 17.78 -46.16 -1.10
C ASN A 443 17.40 -47.56 -1.59
N SER A 444 18.36 -48.29 -2.19
CA SER A 444 18.12 -49.62 -2.73
C SER A 444 19.25 -50.58 -2.38
N LYS A 445 18.90 -51.84 -2.12
CA LYS A 445 19.86 -52.93 -1.99
C LYS A 445 19.38 -54.13 -2.78
N GLU A 446 20.27 -54.68 -3.58
CA GLU A 446 19.99 -55.84 -4.43
C GLU A 446 19.51 -57.03 -3.57
N GLY A 447 18.41 -57.64 -3.99
CA GLY A 447 17.76 -58.75 -3.28
C GLY A 447 16.92 -58.34 -2.05
N GLU A 448 16.91 -57.08 -1.63
CA GLU A 448 16.15 -56.62 -0.46
C GLU A 448 14.97 -55.70 -0.84
N GLY A 449 15.14 -54.85 -1.86
CA GLY A 449 14.10 -53.96 -2.36
C GLY A 449 14.60 -52.52 -2.56
N THR A 450 13.67 -51.62 -2.89
CA THR A 450 13.98 -50.21 -3.13
C THR A 450 13.04 -49.29 -2.36
N THR A 451 13.53 -48.14 -1.92
CA THR A 451 12.75 -47.04 -1.36
C THR A 451 13.08 -45.77 -2.09
N PHE A 452 12.10 -45.17 -2.76
CA PHE A 452 12.19 -43.81 -3.28
C PHE A 452 11.55 -42.84 -2.29
N VAL A 453 12.19 -41.70 -2.06
CA VAL A 453 11.71 -40.65 -1.14
C VAL A 453 11.60 -39.34 -1.90
N VAL A 454 10.38 -38.84 -2.05
CA VAL A 454 10.06 -37.52 -2.58
C VAL A 454 9.98 -36.55 -1.42
N ARG A 455 10.83 -35.52 -1.38
CA ARG A 455 10.80 -34.42 -0.41
C ARG A 455 10.28 -33.17 -1.11
N LEU A 456 9.31 -32.49 -0.52
CA LEU A 456 8.70 -31.27 -1.04
C LEU A 456 8.71 -30.18 0.05
N PRO A 457 9.03 -28.92 -0.28
CA PRO A 457 8.96 -27.82 0.68
C PRO A 457 7.50 -27.49 1.03
N ILE A 458 7.23 -27.11 2.29
CA ILE A 458 5.89 -26.75 2.78
C ILE A 458 5.53 -25.28 2.48
N THR A 459 6.47 -24.50 1.93
CA THR A 459 6.37 -23.06 1.68
C THR A 459 5.25 -22.62 0.75
#